data_AF-A0A919N025-F1
#
_entry.id   AF-A0A919N025-F1
#
_cell.length_a   1.000
_cell.length_b   1.000
_cell.length_c   1.000
_cell.angle_alpha   90.00
_cell.angle_beta   90.00
_cell.angle_gamma   90.00
#
_symmetry.space_group_name_H-M   'P 1'
#
loop_
_entity.id
_entity.type
_entity.pdbx_description
1 polymer ?
#
loop_
_entity_poly.entity_id
_entity_poly.type
_entity_poly.pdbx_seq_one_letter_code
_entity_poly.pdbx_strand_id
1 'polypeptide(L)'
;MIILALPRFFDTDPILTVLTGRVAGGPGPSRYQLVDAAGKVVLRALVRWFTGHSTITVSLNIINTYQFYPTVAVTVTDARIGRPPLWRPPITDVEIRALDDWAYEHIYPFTGVGHTDGDSWYDVTIIASSLPWLTGYTFNWGY
;
A
#
# COMPACT_ATOMS: atom_id res chain seq x y z
N MET A 1 -0.67 27.90 -0.88
CA MET A 1 0.28 26.87 -0.41
C MET A 1 -0.21 25.55 -0.98
N ILE A 2 0.58 24.89 -1.82
CA ILE A 2 0.19 23.62 -2.43
C ILE A 2 0.75 22.50 -1.55
N ILE A 3 -0.08 21.53 -1.18
CA ILE A 3 0.35 20.35 -0.43
C ILE A 3 0.47 19.22 -1.45
N LEU A 4 1.68 18.71 -1.64
CA LEU A 4 1.95 17.56 -2.51
C LEU A 4 2.14 16.33 -1.61
N ALA A 5 1.32 15.30 -1.86
CA ALA A 5 1.46 13.99 -1.23
C ALA A 5 2.17 13.07 -2.23
N LEU A 6 3.42 12.69 -1.93
CA LEU A 6 4.22 11.81 -2.79
C LEU A 6 4.59 10.54 -2.01
N PRO A 7 4.39 9.34 -2.58
CA PRO A 7 4.86 8.09 -1.98
C PRO A 7 6.40 8.02 -2.06
N ARG A 8 7.02 7.38 -1.06
CA ARG A 8 8.47 7.35 -0.85
C ARG A 8 9.27 6.54 -1.90
N PHE A 9 8.60 5.93 -2.88
CA PHE A 9 9.18 4.99 -3.84
C PHE A 9 9.27 5.53 -5.28
N PHE A 10 8.95 6.79 -5.54
CA PHE A 10 9.36 7.39 -6.82
C PHE A 10 10.86 7.66 -6.76
N ASP A 11 11.61 7.02 -7.66
CA ASP A 11 12.91 7.50 -8.10
C ASP A 11 12.75 8.98 -8.44
N THR A 12 13.38 9.84 -7.65
CA THR A 12 13.05 11.27 -7.55
C THR A 12 13.50 12.10 -8.74
N ASP A 13 14.03 11.53 -9.82
CA ASP A 13 14.86 12.31 -10.72
C ASP A 13 14.13 13.31 -11.64
N PRO A 14 12.94 13.05 -12.24
CA PRO A 14 12.38 14.05 -13.16
C PRO A 14 11.53 15.14 -12.49
N ILE A 15 11.01 14.93 -11.27
CA ILE A 15 10.15 15.93 -10.58
C ILE A 15 10.99 16.81 -9.64
N LEU A 16 12.11 16.31 -9.11
CA LEU A 16 12.91 17.03 -8.12
C LEU A 16 13.95 17.99 -8.73
N THR A 17 14.20 17.94 -10.04
CA THR A 17 15.20 18.80 -10.73
C THR A 17 14.89 20.30 -10.59
N VAL A 18 13.66 20.69 -10.23
CA VAL A 18 13.26 22.11 -10.13
C VAL A 18 13.18 22.63 -8.67
N LEU A 19 13.56 21.83 -7.66
CA LEU A 19 13.47 22.23 -6.25
C LEU A 19 14.88 22.49 -5.66
N THR A 20 15.41 23.68 -5.88
CA THR A 20 16.66 24.14 -5.27
C THR A 20 16.40 24.65 -3.84
N GLY A 21 16.74 23.83 -2.84
CA GLY A 21 16.74 24.27 -1.44
C GLY A 21 16.22 23.23 -0.46
N ARG A 22 17.01 22.19 -0.21
CA ARG A 22 16.77 21.28 0.92
C ARG A 22 17.14 22.00 2.22
N VAL A 23 16.15 22.51 2.96
CA VAL A 23 16.36 22.80 4.38
C VAL A 23 16.21 21.47 5.12
N ALA A 24 17.33 20.82 5.40
CA ALA A 24 17.35 19.58 6.18
C ALA A 24 16.84 19.87 7.60
N GLY A 25 15.65 19.37 7.92
CA GLY A 25 15.05 19.59 9.24
C GLY A 25 14.10 18.47 9.62
N GLY A 26 14.61 17.50 10.40
CA GLY A 26 13.86 16.64 11.31
C GLY A 26 12.73 15.76 10.74
N PRO A 27 12.10 14.94 11.60
CA PRO A 27 10.90 14.18 11.26
C PRO A 27 9.70 15.14 11.20
N GLY A 28 9.56 15.85 10.08
CA GLY A 28 8.49 16.81 9.84
C GLY A 28 8.27 17.06 8.34
N PRO A 29 7.17 17.72 7.95
CA PRO A 29 6.93 18.04 6.55
C PRO A 29 8.06 18.94 6.02
N SER A 30 8.72 18.48 4.96
CA SER A 30 9.77 19.26 4.32
C SER A 30 9.12 20.41 3.53
N ARG A 31 9.59 21.62 3.77
CA ARG A 31 9.15 22.81 3.04
C ARG A 31 10.06 22.97 1.83
N TYR A 32 9.47 22.99 0.65
CA TYR A 32 10.19 23.25 -0.59
C TYR A 32 9.74 24.59 -1.18
N GLN A 33 10.70 25.31 -1.75
CA GLN A 33 10.46 26.56 -2.47
C GLN A 33 10.99 26.39 -3.89
N LEU A 34 10.19 26.83 -4.86
CA LEU A 34 10.65 27.02 -6.23
C LEU A 34 11.02 28.50 -6.36
N VAL A 35 12.24 28.75 -6.79
CA VAL A 35 12.81 30.10 -6.91
C VAL A 35 13.16 30.33 -8.38
N ASP A 36 12.80 31.50 -8.91
CA ASP A 36 13.20 31.87 -10.27
C ASP A 36 14.70 32.23 -10.36
N ALA A 37 15.20 32.48 -11.59
CA ALA A 37 16.58 32.85 -11.82
C ALA A 37 16.99 34.19 -11.16
N ALA A 38 16.03 34.99 -10.69
CA ALA A 38 16.24 36.26 -10.00
C ALA A 38 16.14 36.13 -8.46
N GLY A 39 15.96 34.93 -7.92
CA GLY A 39 15.88 34.70 -6.48
C GLY A 39 14.48 34.90 -5.87
N LYS A 40 13.43 35.08 -6.68
CA LYS A 40 12.06 35.27 -6.18
C LYS A 40 11.34 33.92 -6.03
N VAL A 41 10.70 33.72 -4.88
CA VAL A 41 9.88 32.52 -4.62
C VAL A 41 8.62 32.57 -5.46
N VAL A 42 8.47 31.62 -6.38
CA VAL A 42 7.30 31.49 -7.26
C VAL A 42 6.32 30.43 -6.76
N LEU A 43 6.76 29.47 -5.95
CA LEU A 43 5.89 28.44 -5.38
C LEU A 43 6.36 28.00 -3.99
N ARG A 44 5.40 27.83 -3.08
CA ARG A 44 5.59 27.23 -1.75
C ARG A 44 4.86 25.90 -1.70
N ALA A 45 5.63 24.81 -1.67
CA ALA A 45 5.11 23.46 -1.51
C ALA A 45 5.38 22.95 -0.10
N LEU A 46 4.34 22.41 0.53
CA LEU A 46 4.51 21.56 1.70
C LEU A 46 4.51 20.12 1.20
N VAL A 47 5.68 19.47 1.23
CA VAL A 47 5.77 18.05 0.93
C VAL A 47 5.67 17.32 2.25
N ARG A 48 4.54 16.66 2.45
CA ARG A 48 4.34 15.82 3.63
C ARG A 48 4.76 14.41 3.27
N TRP A 49 5.96 14.03 3.70
CA TRP A 49 6.37 12.65 3.70
C TRP A 49 5.49 11.89 4.69
N PHE A 50 4.64 10.99 4.19
CA PHE A 50 3.94 10.07 5.06
C PHE A 50 4.89 8.95 5.43
N THR A 51 5.70 9.16 6.47
CA THR A 51 6.47 8.11 7.16
C THR A 51 5.63 7.48 8.26
N GLY A 52 4.36 7.21 7.97
CA GLY A 52 3.48 6.52 8.90
C GLY A 52 3.32 5.10 8.42
N HIS A 53 3.75 4.13 9.24
CA HIS A 53 3.11 2.82 9.29
C HIS A 53 1.66 3.03 9.75
N SER A 54 0.85 3.76 8.97
CA SER A 54 -0.57 3.83 9.22
C SER A 54 -1.05 2.40 9.12
N THR A 55 -1.68 1.91 10.19
CA THR A 55 -2.31 0.60 10.17
C THR A 55 -3.74 0.78 9.69
N ILE A 56 -4.28 -0.25 9.06
CA ILE A 56 -5.70 -0.35 8.73
C ILE A 56 -6.30 -1.53 9.48
N THR A 57 -7.61 -1.50 9.64
CA THR A 57 -8.36 -2.65 10.15
C THR A 57 -9.00 -3.35 8.96
N VAL A 58 -8.87 -4.66 8.89
CA VAL A 58 -9.49 -5.50 7.86
C VAL A 58 -10.19 -6.71 8.50
N SER A 59 -11.32 -7.10 7.94
CA SER A 59 -11.92 -8.41 8.18
C SER A 59 -11.85 -9.20 6.88
N LEU A 60 -11.49 -10.48 6.98
CA LEU A 60 -11.18 -11.36 5.86
C LEU A 60 -12.11 -12.57 5.88
N ASN A 61 -12.54 -12.98 4.70
CA ASN A 61 -13.07 -14.31 4.43
C ASN A 61 -12.06 -15.09 3.59
N ILE A 62 -11.60 -16.22 4.09
CA ILE A 62 -10.51 -17.01 3.52
C ILE A 62 -11.05 -18.38 3.16
N ILE A 63 -10.89 -18.80 1.91
CA ILE A 63 -11.22 -20.14 1.43
C ILE A 63 -9.93 -20.83 1.02
N ASN A 64 -9.53 -21.83 1.80
CA ASN A 64 -8.37 -22.65 1.53
C ASN A 64 -8.83 -23.94 0.86
N THR A 65 -8.36 -24.19 -0.35
CA THR A 65 -8.63 -25.41 -1.10
C THR A 65 -7.35 -26.21 -1.26
N TYR A 66 -7.45 -27.52 -1.13
CA TYR A 66 -6.31 -28.43 -1.15
C TYR A 66 -6.63 -29.61 -2.07
N GLN A 67 -5.64 -30.08 -2.84
CA GLN A 67 -5.87 -31.12 -3.86
C GLN A 67 -6.42 -32.44 -3.28
N PHE A 68 -5.95 -32.82 -2.09
CA PHE A 68 -6.28 -34.10 -1.45
C PHE A 68 -7.03 -33.94 -0.13
N TYR A 69 -7.33 -32.71 0.28
CA TYR A 69 -7.93 -32.42 1.57
C TYR A 69 -9.19 -31.57 1.40
N PRO A 70 -10.15 -31.63 2.35
CA PRO A 70 -11.33 -30.81 2.30
C PRO A 70 -11.02 -29.31 2.28
N THR A 71 -11.85 -28.53 1.59
CA THR A 71 -11.81 -27.07 1.66
C THR A 71 -12.08 -26.60 3.08
N VAL A 72 -11.29 -25.62 3.55
CA VAL A 72 -11.43 -24.99 4.86
C VAL A 72 -11.76 -23.51 4.67
N ALA A 73 -12.82 -23.04 5.35
CA ALA A 73 -13.19 -21.64 5.38
C ALA A 73 -12.81 -21.02 6.74
N VAL A 74 -12.16 -19.86 6.71
CA VAL A 74 -11.72 -19.12 7.91
C VAL A 74 -12.17 -17.67 7.80
N THR A 75 -12.64 -17.12 8.92
CA THR A 75 -12.94 -15.70 9.05
C THR A 75 -11.96 -15.06 10.02
N VAL A 76 -11.35 -13.95 9.59
CA VAL A 76 -10.56 -13.07 10.45
C VAL A 76 -11.34 -11.79 10.66
N THR A 77 -11.52 -11.36 11.91
CA THR A 77 -12.28 -10.15 12.24
C THR A 77 -11.35 -9.08 12.80
N ASP A 78 -11.49 -7.87 12.28
CA ASP A 78 -10.81 -6.66 12.75
C ASP A 78 -9.28 -6.78 12.93
N ALA A 79 -8.62 -7.51 12.03
CA ALA A 79 -7.16 -7.62 11.99
C ALA A 79 -6.53 -6.25 11.68
N ARG A 80 -5.50 -5.91 12.46
CA ARG A 80 -4.75 -4.66 12.29
C ARG A 80 -3.45 -4.90 11.53
N ILE A 81 -3.38 -4.42 10.30
CA ILE A 81 -2.25 -4.65 9.39
C ILE A 81 -1.66 -3.35 8.85
N GLY A 82 -0.48 -3.42 8.23
CA GLY A 82 0.11 -2.29 7.54
C GLY A 82 -0.81 -1.78 6.43
N ARG A 83 -0.93 -0.46 6.26
CA ARG A 83 -1.73 0.12 5.17
C ARG A 83 -1.10 -0.21 3.82
N PRO A 84 -1.91 -0.51 2.79
CA PRO A 84 -1.41 -0.66 1.42
C PRO A 84 -0.81 0.64 0.88
N PRO A 85 0.00 0.54 -0.18
CA PRO A 85 0.32 1.72 -0.98
C PRO A 85 -0.98 2.44 -1.41
N LEU A 86 -0.94 3.78 -1.32
CA LEU A 86 -2.10 4.65 -1.56
C LEU A 86 -2.39 4.75 -3.05
N TRP A 87 -3.49 4.17 -3.52
CA TRP A 87 -3.96 4.40 -4.89
C TRP A 87 -5.38 4.95 -4.93
N ARG A 88 -5.68 5.61 -6.05
CA ARG A 88 -7.05 5.93 -6.44
C ARG A 88 -7.24 5.35 -7.84
N PRO A 89 -8.36 4.65 -8.11
CA PRO A 89 -8.66 4.18 -9.46
C PRO A 89 -8.56 5.33 -10.48
N PRO A 90 -8.09 5.08 -11.71
CA PRO A 90 -7.67 3.78 -12.26
C PRO A 90 -6.28 3.35 -11.77
N ILE A 91 -6.12 2.05 -11.54
CA ILE A 91 -4.89 1.42 -11.06
C ILE A 91 -4.08 0.95 -12.29
N THR A 92 -2.80 1.29 -12.34
CA THR A 92 -1.82 0.82 -13.33
C THR A 92 -1.27 -0.58 -13.01
N ASP A 93 -0.68 -1.27 -13.97
CA ASP A 93 -0.05 -2.59 -13.74
C ASP A 93 1.06 -2.55 -12.67
N VAL A 94 1.81 -1.46 -12.61
CA VAL A 94 2.87 -1.23 -11.60
C VAL A 94 2.27 -1.08 -10.22
N GLU A 95 1.15 -0.36 -10.17
CA GLU A 95 0.37 -0.31 -8.95
C GLU A 95 -0.04 -1.75 -8.64
N ILE A 96 -0.89 -2.45 -9.40
CA ILE A 96 -1.40 -3.82 -9.06
C ILE A 96 -0.35 -4.70 -8.35
N ARG A 97 0.86 -4.82 -8.92
CA ARG A 97 1.97 -5.59 -8.32
C ARG A 97 2.30 -5.16 -6.89
N ALA A 98 2.40 -3.86 -6.61
CA ALA A 98 2.68 -3.36 -5.27
C ALA A 98 1.52 -3.59 -4.27
N LEU A 99 0.28 -3.80 -4.71
CA LEU A 99 -0.82 -4.25 -3.83
C LEU A 99 -0.73 -5.76 -3.61
N ASP A 100 -0.36 -6.53 -4.63
CA ASP A 100 -0.15 -7.97 -4.50
C ASP A 100 1.03 -8.26 -3.55
N ASP A 101 2.14 -7.53 -3.69
CA ASP A 101 3.30 -7.62 -2.80
C ASP A 101 2.91 -7.26 -1.35
N TRP A 102 2.16 -6.16 -1.18
CA TRP A 102 1.63 -5.77 0.12
C TRP A 102 0.70 -6.84 0.71
N ALA A 103 -0.18 -7.41 -0.09
CA ALA A 103 -1.12 -8.44 0.35
C ALA A 103 -0.38 -9.73 0.69
N TYR A 104 0.67 -10.07 -0.04
CA TYR A 104 1.53 -11.20 0.29
C TYR A 104 2.26 -11.00 1.64
N GLU A 105 2.69 -9.78 1.97
CA GLU A 105 3.33 -9.50 3.25
C GLU A 105 2.33 -9.48 4.42
N HIS A 106 1.12 -8.93 4.22
CA HIS A 106 0.21 -8.60 5.32
C HIS A 106 -1.06 -9.45 5.42
N ILE A 107 -1.54 -10.01 4.31
CA ILE A 107 -2.79 -10.78 4.25
C ILE A 107 -2.51 -12.28 4.12
N TYR A 108 -1.56 -12.68 3.28
CA TYR A 108 -1.20 -14.09 3.09
C TYR A 108 -0.89 -14.84 4.39
N PRO A 109 -0.23 -14.26 5.41
CA PRO A 109 -0.02 -14.97 6.68
C PRO A 109 -1.30 -15.47 7.39
N PHE A 110 -2.48 -14.98 7.01
CA PHE A 110 -3.76 -15.46 7.55
C PHE A 110 -4.31 -16.72 6.83
N THR A 111 -3.80 -17.11 5.66
CA THR A 111 -4.31 -18.26 4.89
C THR A 111 -4.01 -19.61 5.53
N GLY A 112 -3.20 -19.64 6.60
CA GLY A 112 -2.83 -20.85 7.32
C GLY A 112 -1.61 -21.55 6.69
N VAL A 113 -1.37 -22.79 7.11
CA VAL A 113 -0.25 -23.59 6.63
C VAL A 113 -0.70 -24.45 5.46
N GLY A 114 0.07 -24.47 4.38
CA GLY A 114 -0.15 -25.42 3.28
C GLY A 114 0.06 -26.87 3.73
N HIS A 115 -0.44 -27.81 2.94
CA HIS A 115 -0.16 -29.23 3.15
C HIS A 115 1.17 -29.62 2.48
N THR A 116 1.84 -30.64 3.02
CA THR A 116 3.11 -31.15 2.46
C THR A 116 2.93 -31.97 1.19
N ASP A 117 1.71 -32.46 0.95
CA ASP A 117 1.34 -33.29 -0.20
C ASP A 117 0.25 -32.59 -1.01
N GLY A 118 0.48 -32.45 -2.32
CA GLY A 118 -0.47 -31.87 -3.28
C GLY A 118 -0.49 -30.34 -3.33
N ASP A 119 -1.18 -29.81 -4.34
CA ASP A 119 -1.32 -28.38 -4.56
C ASP A 119 -2.30 -27.73 -3.58
N SER A 120 -2.15 -26.42 -3.38
CA SER A 120 -2.98 -25.62 -2.48
C SER A 120 -3.36 -24.29 -3.12
N TRP A 121 -4.60 -23.85 -2.93
CA TRP A 121 -5.16 -22.60 -3.45
C TRP A 121 -5.86 -21.83 -2.34
N TYR A 122 -5.74 -20.51 -2.35
CA TYR A 122 -6.20 -19.63 -1.30
C TYR A 122 -6.91 -18.42 -1.91
N ASP A 123 -8.23 -18.34 -1.69
CA ASP A 123 -9.02 -17.17 -2.08
C ASP A 123 -9.31 -16.34 -0.82
N VAL A 124 -8.78 -15.12 -0.77
CA VAL A 124 -8.95 -14.22 0.38
C VAL A 124 -9.68 -12.96 -0.02
N THR A 125 -10.90 -12.82 0.48
CA THR A 125 -11.75 -11.65 0.25
C THR A 125 -11.75 -10.73 1.45
N ILE A 126 -11.50 -9.44 1.24
CA ILE A 126 -11.67 -8.41 2.26
C ILE A 126 -13.16 -8.10 2.40
N ILE A 127 -13.79 -8.53 3.48
CA ILE A 127 -15.23 -8.34 3.73
C ILE A 127 -15.56 -7.04 4.48
N ALA A 128 -14.59 -6.47 5.19
CA ALA A 128 -14.69 -5.13 5.77
C ALA A 128 -13.30 -4.49 5.87
N SER A 129 -13.20 -3.17 5.70
CA SER A 129 -11.94 -2.45 5.85
C SER A 129 -12.14 -1.00 6.28
N SER A 130 -11.20 -0.47 7.06
CA SER A 130 -11.11 0.98 7.32
C SER A 130 -10.72 1.79 6.08
N LEU A 131 -10.31 1.13 4.99
CA LEU A 131 -10.21 1.69 3.65
C LEU A 131 -11.36 1.15 2.78
N PRO A 132 -12.43 1.94 2.54
CA PRO A 132 -13.62 1.45 1.83
C PRO A 132 -13.33 0.84 0.46
N TRP A 133 -12.33 1.36 -0.26
CA TRP A 133 -11.95 0.89 -1.59
C TRP A 133 -11.35 -0.53 -1.62
N LEU A 134 -10.90 -1.06 -0.47
CA LEU A 134 -10.43 -2.45 -0.36
C LEU A 134 -11.57 -3.44 -0.15
N THR A 135 -12.75 -2.99 0.29
CA THR A 135 -13.85 -3.90 0.62
C THR A 135 -14.37 -4.55 -0.65
N GLY A 136 -14.48 -5.87 -0.64
CA GLY A 136 -14.85 -6.70 -1.79
C GLY A 136 -13.68 -7.10 -2.70
N TYR A 137 -12.45 -6.65 -2.41
CA TYR A 137 -11.27 -7.09 -3.16
C TYR A 137 -10.89 -8.52 -2.76
N THR A 138 -10.53 -9.34 -3.75
CA THR A 138 -10.13 -10.73 -3.57
C THR A 138 -8.71 -10.94 -4.05
N PHE A 139 -7.88 -11.53 -3.20
CA PHE A 139 -6.53 -11.97 -3.51
C PHE A 139 -6.51 -13.48 -3.65
N ASN A 140 -5.84 -13.96 -4.70
CA ASN A 140 -5.72 -15.38 -4.98
C ASN A 140 -4.24 -15.77 -4.92
N TRP A 141 -3.94 -16.80 -4.14
CA TRP A 141 -2.61 -17.39 -4.08
C TRP A 141 -2.72 -18.91 -4.27
N GLY A 142 -1.67 -19.53 -4.80
CA GLY A 142 -1.65 -20.97 -4.96
C GLY A 142 -0.62 -21.43 -5.99
N TYR A 143 -0.47 -22.75 -6.05
CA TYR A 143 0.43 -23.45 -6.95
C TYR A 143 -0.33 -24.12 -8.10
#